data_AF-A0A528LUI4-F1
#
_entry.id   AF-A0A528LUI4-F1
#
_cell.length_a   1.000
_cell.length_b   1.000
_cell.length_c   1.000
_cell.angle_alpha   90.00
_cell.angle_beta   90.00
_cell.angle_gamma   90.00
#
_symmetry.space_group_name_H-M   'P 1'
#
loop_
_entity.id
_entity.type
_entity.pdbx_description
1 polymer ?
#
loop_
_entity_poly.entity_id
_entity_poly.type
_entity_poly.pdbx_seq_one_letter_code
_entity_poly.pdbx_strand_id
1 'polypeptide(L)'
;MADVTTIFDGDYLDRLVSQFDDELFQASFNVTDRPDTEQLLQLKLGSMLGYEEWVTRLTPEGLTSEGGDDGKAANRVFDRWLAYVVTAYPHKPIELRDLFLMSTSALWARRPTELRHVLRLAPISAVVDADTSGDHGWPSRVRETVSRALMLVARQVGRNDVERARRRVDELRELQRSVEGDWLSDAERPEQSALELLALYHCAQATIVIADYVLDGAFIDGR
;
A
#
# COMPACT_ATOMS: atom_id res chain seq x y z
N MET A 1 16.58 15.63 17.22
CA MET A 1 17.23 14.31 16.96
C MET A 1 16.37 13.32 17.70
N ALA A 2 15.52 12.63 16.95
CA ALA A 2 14.42 11.86 17.49
C ALA A 2 14.96 10.81 18.45
N ASP A 3 14.45 10.80 19.67
CA ASP A 3 14.76 9.75 20.61
C ASP A 3 14.14 8.46 20.07
N VAL A 4 14.95 7.44 19.85
CA VAL A 4 14.51 6.15 19.30
C VAL A 4 13.40 5.54 20.16
N THR A 5 13.38 5.86 21.46
CA THR A 5 12.33 5.40 22.38
C THR A 5 10.94 5.91 22.01
N THR A 6 10.80 7.10 21.43
CA THR A 6 9.48 7.66 21.06
C THR A 6 8.88 6.98 19.84
N ILE A 7 9.69 6.37 18.98
CA ILE A 7 9.23 5.64 17.80
C ILE A 7 8.53 4.33 18.19
N PHE A 8 8.91 3.74 19.33
CA PHE A 8 8.30 2.52 19.86
C PHE A 8 7.15 2.79 20.84
N ASP A 9 6.95 4.03 21.26
CA ASP A 9 5.85 4.41 22.15
C ASP A 9 4.55 4.60 21.36
N GLY A 10 3.65 3.61 21.47
CA GLY A 10 2.35 3.66 20.82
C GLY A 10 1.49 4.86 21.22
N ASP A 11 1.52 5.25 22.50
CA ASP A 11 0.74 6.38 23.02
C ASP A 11 1.30 7.72 22.52
N TYR A 12 2.62 7.79 22.29
CA TYR A 12 3.22 8.93 21.62
C TYR A 12 2.78 9.03 20.15
N LEU A 13 2.85 7.93 19.41
CA LEU A 13 2.44 7.93 17.99
C LEU A 13 0.95 8.26 17.82
N ASP A 14 0.08 7.75 18.70
CA ASP A 14 -1.36 8.02 18.63
C ASP A 14 -1.68 9.49 18.98
N ARG A 15 -0.91 10.10 19.90
CA ARG A 15 -0.95 11.56 20.13
C ARG A 15 -0.48 12.34 18.91
N LEU A 16 0.58 11.87 18.24
CA LEU A 16 1.10 12.52 17.05
C LEU A 16 0.09 12.47 15.89
N VAL A 17 -0.59 11.33 15.70
CA VAL A 17 -1.71 11.21 14.75
C VAL A 17 -2.81 12.23 15.08
N SER A 18 -3.23 12.30 16.34
CA SER A 18 -4.27 13.26 16.78
C SER A 18 -3.85 14.71 16.53
N GLN A 19 -2.58 15.04 16.78
CA GLN A 19 -2.02 16.36 16.51
C GLN A 19 -2.07 16.69 15.01
N PHE A 20 -1.70 15.75 14.14
CA PHE A 20 -1.78 15.97 12.69
C PHE A 20 -3.21 16.10 12.18
N ASP A 21 -4.16 15.37 12.75
CA ASP A 21 -5.58 15.55 12.40
C ASP A 21 -6.06 16.97 12.77
N ASP A 22 -5.68 17.46 13.96
CA ASP A 22 -5.97 18.82 14.39
C ASP A 22 -5.27 19.86 13.49
N GLU A 23 -3.99 19.66 13.17
CA GLU A 23 -3.23 20.54 12.29
C GLU A 23 -3.78 20.57 10.87
N LEU A 24 -4.17 19.42 10.30
CA LEU A 24 -4.81 19.33 8.98
C LEU A 24 -6.16 20.06 8.97
N PHE A 25 -6.94 19.89 10.04
CA PHE A 25 -8.19 20.64 10.22
C PHE A 25 -7.92 22.15 10.27
N GLN A 26 -6.96 22.60 11.08
CA GLN A 26 -6.58 24.02 11.16
C GLN A 26 -6.00 24.54 9.84
N ALA A 27 -5.22 23.74 9.13
CA ALA A 27 -4.62 24.09 7.85
C ALA A 27 -5.66 24.29 6.73
N SER A 28 -6.82 23.62 6.84
CA SER A 28 -7.97 23.91 5.96
C SER A 28 -8.47 25.36 6.10
N PHE A 29 -8.18 26.02 7.22
CA PHE A 29 -8.47 27.43 7.47
C PHE A 29 -7.24 28.34 7.29
N ASN A 30 -6.00 27.83 7.44
CA ASN A 30 -4.75 28.60 7.37
C ASN A 30 -3.64 27.87 6.59
N VAL A 31 -3.24 28.39 5.43
CA VAL A 31 -2.47 27.64 4.39
C VAL A 31 -0.95 27.54 4.63
N THR A 32 -0.37 28.06 5.72
CA THR A 32 1.06 28.46 5.69
C THR A 32 2.07 27.61 6.45
N ASP A 33 1.68 26.69 7.33
CA ASP A 33 2.68 25.93 8.11
C ASP A 33 3.08 24.62 7.43
N ARG A 34 4.40 24.46 7.24
CA ARG A 34 4.99 23.24 6.73
C ARG A 34 5.19 22.29 7.91
N PRO A 35 4.73 21.03 7.83
CA PRO A 35 4.85 20.06 8.91
C PRO A 35 6.32 19.78 9.21
N ASP A 36 6.60 19.52 10.49
CA ASP A 36 7.95 19.19 10.95
C ASP A 36 8.43 17.89 10.28
N THR A 37 9.58 17.96 9.63
CA THR A 37 10.18 16.81 8.93
C THR A 37 10.56 15.69 9.90
N GLU A 38 10.93 16.02 11.15
CA GLU A 38 11.24 15.04 12.19
C GLU A 38 9.99 14.23 12.57
N GLN A 39 8.86 14.89 12.75
CA GLN A 39 7.57 14.25 13.05
C GLN A 39 7.07 13.38 11.89
N LEU A 40 7.21 13.83 10.64
CA LEU A 40 6.87 13.02 9.46
C LEU A 40 7.72 11.75 9.36
N LEU A 41 8.99 11.82 9.75
CA LEU A 41 9.89 10.66 9.76
C LEU A 41 9.52 9.69 10.88
N GLN A 42 9.18 10.19 12.07
CA GLN A 42 8.68 9.38 13.17
C GLN A 42 7.37 8.67 12.81
N LEU A 43 6.43 9.36 12.16
CA LEU A 43 5.21 8.73 11.66
C LEU A 43 5.50 7.64 10.62
N LYS A 44 6.38 7.88 9.65
CA LYS A 44 6.75 6.85 8.66
C LYS A 44 7.33 5.62 9.34
N LEU A 45 8.33 5.80 10.20
CA LEU A 45 9.00 4.70 10.90
C LEU A 45 8.05 3.97 11.86
N GLY A 46 7.25 4.69 12.63
CA GLY A 46 6.24 4.13 13.52
C GLY A 46 5.16 3.34 12.77
N SER A 47 4.76 3.81 11.58
CA SER A 47 3.82 3.09 10.70
C SER A 47 4.44 1.81 10.14
N MET A 48 5.71 1.85 9.73
CA MET A 48 6.44 0.68 9.24
C MET A 48 6.62 -0.38 10.32
N LEU A 49 7.10 0.02 11.52
CA LEU A 49 7.31 -0.89 12.63
C LEU A 49 5.98 -1.48 13.14
N GLY A 50 4.94 -0.65 13.26
CA GLY A 50 3.61 -1.13 13.62
C GLY A 50 3.05 -2.11 12.60
N TYR A 51 3.32 -1.91 11.30
CA TYR A 51 2.95 -2.86 10.25
C TYR A 51 3.68 -4.20 10.41
N GLU A 52 5.00 -4.18 10.66
CA GLU A 52 5.78 -5.40 10.86
C GLU A 52 5.33 -6.17 12.11
N GLU A 53 5.11 -5.49 13.22
CA GLU A 53 4.57 -6.09 14.45
C GLU A 53 3.19 -6.70 14.18
N TRP A 54 2.32 -5.99 13.49
CA TRP A 54 1.00 -6.49 13.14
C TRP A 54 1.08 -7.74 12.26
N VAL A 55 1.87 -7.72 11.18
CA VAL A 55 2.00 -8.85 10.25
C VAL A 55 2.62 -10.08 10.93
N THR A 56 3.60 -9.91 11.81
CA THR A 56 4.22 -11.04 12.54
C THR A 56 3.27 -11.72 13.52
N ARG A 57 2.24 -11.00 13.99
CA ARG A 57 1.18 -11.56 14.84
C ARG A 57 0.08 -12.27 14.06
N LEU A 58 -0.01 -12.08 12.74
CA LEU A 58 -1.06 -12.71 11.95
C LEU A 58 -0.91 -14.23 11.97
N THR A 59 -1.88 -14.90 12.59
CA THR A 59 -2.02 -16.35 12.49
C THR A 59 -2.98 -16.71 11.36
N PRO A 60 -2.87 -17.91 10.77
CA PRO A 60 -3.84 -18.38 9.78
C PRO A 60 -5.29 -18.37 10.28
N GLU A 61 -5.48 -18.54 11.59
CA GLU A 61 -6.78 -18.48 12.27
C GLU A 61 -7.33 -17.04 12.33
N GLY A 62 -6.44 -16.07 12.55
CA GLY A 62 -6.75 -14.63 12.53
C GLY A 62 -7.23 -14.11 11.17
N LEU A 63 -6.88 -14.78 10.06
CA LEU A 63 -7.36 -14.43 8.70
C LEU A 63 -8.88 -14.54 8.54
N THR A 64 -9.54 -15.32 9.40
CA THR A 64 -11.00 -15.59 9.32
C THR A 64 -11.81 -14.92 10.42
N SER A 65 -11.15 -14.33 11.41
CA SER A 65 -11.79 -13.73 12.59
C SER A 65 -12.24 -12.30 12.29
N GLU A 66 -13.55 -12.12 12.12
CA GLU A 66 -14.13 -10.78 11.96
C GLU A 66 -14.10 -10.02 13.30
N GLY A 67 -13.31 -8.94 13.37
CA GLY A 67 -13.35 -7.99 14.50
C GLY A 67 -12.47 -8.34 15.71
N GLY A 68 -11.53 -9.28 15.57
CA GLY A 68 -10.53 -9.61 16.60
C GLY A 68 -9.51 -8.49 16.85
N ASP A 69 -8.58 -8.74 17.78
CA ASP A 69 -7.49 -7.81 18.13
C ASP A 69 -6.66 -7.38 16.91
N ASP A 70 -6.55 -8.26 15.91
CA ASP A 70 -5.82 -7.97 14.66
C ASP A 70 -6.49 -6.90 13.81
N GLY A 71 -7.82 -6.80 13.84
CA GLY A 71 -8.56 -5.72 13.17
C GLY A 71 -8.27 -4.36 13.83
N LYS A 72 -8.16 -4.32 15.15
CA LYS A 72 -7.79 -3.10 15.89
C LYS A 72 -6.35 -2.69 15.63
N ALA A 73 -5.43 -3.66 15.59
CA ALA A 73 -4.04 -3.41 15.23
C ALA A 73 -3.90 -2.85 13.80
N ALA A 74 -4.58 -3.46 12.82
CA ALA A 74 -4.61 -2.98 11.45
C ALA A 74 -5.19 -1.56 11.33
N ASN A 75 -6.24 -1.23 12.10
CA ASN A 75 -6.81 0.11 12.16
C ASN A 75 -5.77 1.14 12.62
N ARG A 76 -5.07 0.88 13.74
CA ARG A 76 -4.02 1.79 14.23
C ARG A 76 -2.89 1.97 13.21
N VAL A 77 -2.46 0.90 12.57
CA VAL A 77 -1.44 0.96 11.50
C VAL A 77 -1.94 1.79 10.32
N PHE A 78 -3.19 1.60 9.91
CA PHE A 78 -3.79 2.39 8.84
C PHE A 78 -3.92 3.87 9.21
N ASP A 79 -4.36 4.21 10.42
CA ASP A 79 -4.47 5.60 10.88
C ASP A 79 -3.12 6.32 10.84
N ARG A 80 -2.05 5.65 11.28
CA ARG A 80 -0.68 6.20 11.21
C ARG A 80 -0.20 6.40 9.77
N TRP A 81 -0.45 5.44 8.89
CA TRP A 81 -0.15 5.58 7.46
C TRP A 81 -0.96 6.70 6.81
N LEU A 82 -2.24 6.81 7.15
CA LEU A 82 -3.14 7.84 6.63
C LEU A 82 -2.65 9.23 7.03
N ALA A 83 -2.37 9.44 8.32
CA ALA A 83 -1.81 10.69 8.84
C ALA A 83 -0.49 11.03 8.14
N TYR A 84 0.41 10.04 8.02
CA TYR A 84 1.66 10.22 7.29
C TYR A 84 1.43 10.66 5.84
N VAL A 85 0.62 9.91 5.07
CA VAL A 85 0.41 10.16 3.63
C VAL A 85 -0.25 11.50 3.41
N VAL A 86 -1.33 11.81 4.15
CA VAL A 86 -2.11 13.06 3.99
C VAL A 86 -1.27 14.29 4.34
N THR A 87 -0.44 14.21 5.39
CA THR A 87 0.44 15.31 5.77
C THR A 87 1.66 15.42 4.86
N ALA A 88 2.19 14.31 4.37
CA ALA A 88 3.41 14.31 3.57
C ALA A 88 3.20 14.72 2.10
N TYR A 89 2.11 14.29 1.45
CA TYR A 89 1.97 14.43 0.00
C TYR A 89 2.02 15.87 -0.54
N PRO A 90 1.62 16.92 0.19
CA PRO A 90 1.75 18.30 -0.30
C PRO A 90 3.20 18.79 -0.35
N HIS A 91 4.10 18.13 0.39
CA HIS A 91 5.46 18.62 0.64
C HIS A 91 6.56 17.69 0.14
N LYS A 92 6.27 16.41 -0.08
CA LYS A 92 7.23 15.41 -0.56
C LYS A 92 6.56 14.32 -1.39
N PRO A 93 7.30 13.69 -2.32
CA PRO A 93 6.78 12.54 -3.06
C PRO A 93 6.52 11.37 -2.10
N ILE A 94 5.37 10.71 -2.26
CA ILE A 94 5.04 9.49 -1.54
C ILE A 94 5.54 8.29 -2.33
N GLU A 95 6.23 7.37 -1.65
CA GLU A 95 6.75 6.15 -2.26
C GLU A 95 5.61 5.15 -2.53
N LEU A 96 5.73 4.38 -3.62
CA LEU A 96 4.77 3.31 -3.94
C LEU A 96 4.63 2.30 -2.80
N ARG A 97 5.75 2.00 -2.11
CA ARG A 97 5.78 1.10 -0.96
C ARG A 97 4.89 1.61 0.17
N ASP A 98 4.98 2.89 0.51
CA ASP A 98 4.20 3.50 1.58
C ASP A 98 2.69 3.35 1.28
N LEU A 99 2.30 3.62 0.03
CA LEU A 99 0.90 3.45 -0.42
C LEU A 99 0.43 2.00 -0.42
N PHE A 100 1.31 1.07 -0.78
CA PHE A 100 0.98 -0.36 -0.75
C PHE A 100 0.70 -0.84 0.68
N LEU A 101 1.58 -0.48 1.64
CA LEU A 101 1.41 -0.85 3.06
C LEU A 101 0.17 -0.20 3.68
N MET A 102 -0.10 1.06 3.33
CA MET A 102 -1.35 1.73 3.70
C MET A 102 -2.57 1.00 3.11
N SER A 103 -2.50 0.58 1.84
CA SER A 103 -3.62 -0.10 1.17
C SER A 103 -3.93 -1.45 1.80
N THR A 104 -2.90 -2.26 2.11
CA THR A 104 -3.10 -3.57 2.74
C THR A 104 -3.67 -3.46 4.15
N SER A 105 -3.14 -2.52 4.96
CA SER A 105 -3.68 -2.25 6.30
C SER A 105 -5.12 -1.72 6.26
N ALA A 106 -5.47 -0.84 5.32
CA ALA A 106 -6.83 -0.34 5.15
C ALA A 106 -7.84 -1.42 4.75
N LEU A 107 -7.46 -2.29 3.81
CA LEU A 107 -8.29 -3.41 3.36
C LEU A 107 -8.55 -4.38 4.51
N TRP A 108 -7.53 -4.69 5.32
CA TRP A 108 -7.69 -5.52 6.51
C TRP A 108 -8.53 -4.86 7.59
N ALA A 109 -8.31 -3.56 7.83
CA ALA A 109 -9.07 -2.73 8.76
C ALA A 109 -10.54 -2.53 8.34
N ARG A 110 -10.93 -2.99 7.14
CA ARG A 110 -12.27 -2.81 6.54
C ARG A 110 -12.62 -1.33 6.33
N ARG A 111 -11.63 -0.54 5.90
CA ARG A 111 -11.78 0.90 5.60
C ARG A 111 -11.58 1.22 4.11
N PRO A 112 -12.33 0.56 3.20
CA PRO A 112 -12.16 0.76 1.76
C PRO A 112 -12.59 2.16 1.31
N THR A 113 -13.52 2.82 2.01
CA THR A 113 -14.01 4.15 1.62
C THR A 113 -12.92 5.21 1.77
N GLU A 114 -12.23 5.21 2.91
CA GLU A 114 -11.11 6.11 3.20
C GLU A 114 -9.93 5.82 2.30
N LEU A 115 -9.60 4.54 2.08
CA LEU A 115 -8.57 4.15 1.12
C LEU A 115 -8.86 4.70 -0.27
N ARG A 116 -10.10 4.52 -0.78
CA ARG A 116 -10.49 5.05 -2.09
C ARG A 116 -10.36 6.57 -2.16
N HIS A 117 -10.72 7.28 -1.10
CA HIS A 117 -10.60 8.73 -1.06
C HIS A 117 -9.14 9.18 -1.22
N VAL A 118 -8.22 8.58 -0.46
CA VAL A 118 -6.79 8.90 -0.52
C VAL A 118 -6.19 8.55 -1.88
N LEU A 119 -6.49 7.36 -2.42
CA LEU A 119 -5.97 6.92 -3.72
C LEU A 119 -6.47 7.78 -4.90
N ARG A 120 -7.52 8.59 -4.69
CA ARG A 120 -8.06 9.53 -5.68
C ARG A 120 -7.44 10.92 -5.63
N LEU A 121 -6.65 11.23 -4.60
CA LEU A 121 -5.92 12.49 -4.53
C LEU A 121 -4.96 12.58 -5.72
N ALA A 122 -4.94 13.70 -6.45
CA ALA A 122 -4.23 13.79 -7.72
C ALA A 122 -2.73 13.41 -7.63
N PRO A 123 -1.96 13.85 -6.60
CA PRO A 123 -0.56 13.43 -6.45
C PRO A 123 -0.41 11.94 -6.20
N ILE A 124 -1.34 11.33 -5.46
CA ILE A 124 -1.33 9.89 -5.15
C ILE A 124 -1.73 9.07 -6.37
N SER A 125 -2.76 9.51 -7.09
CA SER A 125 -3.20 8.90 -8.35
C SER A 125 -2.05 8.82 -9.35
N ALA A 126 -1.24 9.88 -9.46
CA ALA A 126 -0.08 9.88 -10.35
C ALA A 126 0.95 8.77 -10.03
N VAL A 127 1.16 8.45 -8.74
CA VAL A 127 2.07 7.36 -8.32
C VAL A 127 1.48 5.99 -8.69
N VAL A 128 0.17 5.81 -8.51
CA VAL A 128 -0.55 4.58 -8.85
C VAL A 128 -0.60 4.34 -10.35
N ASP A 129 -0.84 5.40 -11.13
CA ASP A 129 -0.99 5.35 -12.58
C ASP A 129 0.37 5.34 -13.32
N ALA A 130 1.49 5.60 -12.63
CA ALA A 130 2.83 5.60 -13.22
C ALA A 130 3.17 4.26 -13.89
N ASP A 131 3.88 4.32 -15.01
CA ASP A 131 4.39 3.13 -15.69
C ASP A 131 5.59 2.56 -14.93
N THR A 132 5.74 1.23 -14.98
CA THR A 132 6.91 0.55 -14.43
C THR A 132 8.08 0.75 -15.39
N SER A 133 8.93 1.76 -15.13
CA SER A 133 10.06 2.09 -16.00
C SER A 133 11.15 1.02 -15.97
N GLY A 134 11.77 0.78 -17.14
CA GLY A 134 12.61 -0.38 -17.45
C GLY A 134 13.98 -0.47 -16.76
N ASP A 135 14.38 0.51 -15.94
CA ASP A 135 15.69 0.52 -15.27
C ASP A 135 15.73 -0.29 -13.96
N HIS A 136 14.59 -0.80 -13.49
CA HIS A 136 14.55 -1.59 -12.27
C HIS A 136 14.82 -3.08 -12.55
N GLY A 137 15.54 -3.73 -11.65
CA GLY A 137 15.71 -5.19 -11.67
C GLY A 137 14.36 -5.93 -11.65
N TRP A 138 14.34 -7.13 -12.22
CA TRP A 138 13.10 -7.90 -12.46
C TRP A 138 12.18 -8.02 -11.23
N PRO A 139 12.64 -8.40 -10.03
CA PRO A 139 11.78 -8.49 -8.84
C PRO A 139 11.12 -7.15 -8.46
N SER A 140 11.84 -6.05 -8.61
CA SER A 140 11.30 -4.71 -8.36
C SER A 140 10.20 -4.37 -9.36
N ARG A 141 10.37 -4.71 -10.64
CA ARG A 141 9.33 -4.52 -11.66
C ARG A 141 8.09 -5.35 -11.38
N VAL A 142 8.25 -6.60 -10.96
CA VAL A 142 7.15 -7.50 -10.59
C VAL A 142 6.39 -6.91 -9.40
N ARG A 143 7.10 -6.58 -8.31
CA ARG A 143 6.51 -6.00 -7.09
C ARG A 143 5.74 -4.71 -7.36
N GLU A 144 6.36 -3.79 -8.09
CA GLU A 144 5.74 -2.52 -8.46
C GLU A 144 4.45 -2.71 -9.27
N THR A 145 4.48 -3.63 -10.23
CA THR A 145 3.33 -3.90 -11.09
C THR A 145 2.17 -4.51 -10.28
N VAL A 146 2.46 -5.44 -9.38
CA VAL A 146 1.48 -6.04 -8.48
C VAL A 146 0.91 -5.00 -7.50
N SER A 147 1.77 -4.18 -6.87
CA SER A 147 1.32 -3.11 -5.97
C SER A 147 0.37 -2.14 -6.68
N ARG A 148 0.72 -1.65 -7.87
CA ARG A 148 -0.12 -0.74 -8.65
C ARG A 148 -1.43 -1.40 -9.06
N ALA A 149 -1.40 -2.66 -9.52
CA ALA A 149 -2.62 -3.39 -9.87
C ALA A 149 -3.57 -3.53 -8.68
N LEU A 150 -3.06 -3.89 -7.49
CA LEU A 150 -3.87 -3.99 -6.28
C LEU A 150 -4.48 -2.64 -5.89
N MET A 151 -3.69 -1.56 -5.93
CA MET A 151 -4.20 -0.22 -5.62
C MET A 151 -5.25 0.28 -6.62
N LEU A 152 -5.11 -0.05 -7.91
CA LEU A 152 -6.14 0.23 -8.91
C LEU A 152 -7.45 -0.51 -8.57
N VAL A 153 -7.36 -1.80 -8.24
CA VAL A 153 -8.53 -2.61 -7.82
C VAL A 153 -9.15 -2.08 -6.53
N ALA A 154 -8.36 -1.53 -5.61
CA ALA A 154 -8.87 -0.94 -4.37
C ALA A 154 -9.50 0.45 -4.59
N ARG A 155 -8.91 1.29 -5.46
CA ARG A 155 -9.33 2.67 -5.76
C ARG A 155 -10.72 2.74 -6.40
N GLN A 156 -11.04 1.78 -7.27
CA GLN A 156 -12.36 1.62 -7.93
C GLN A 156 -13.01 2.96 -8.32
N VAL A 157 -12.30 3.86 -9.00
CA VAL A 157 -12.93 5.10 -9.52
C VAL A 157 -13.98 4.76 -10.57
N GLY A 158 -13.78 3.67 -11.29
CA GLY A 158 -14.72 3.07 -12.22
C GLY A 158 -14.13 1.82 -12.87
N ARG A 159 -14.80 1.32 -13.91
CA ARG A 159 -14.39 0.11 -14.64
C ARG A 159 -12.96 0.19 -15.22
N ASN A 160 -12.53 1.40 -15.60
CA ASN A 160 -11.19 1.63 -16.18
C ASN A 160 -10.06 1.25 -15.21
N ASP A 161 -10.22 1.47 -13.90
CA ASP A 161 -9.18 1.10 -12.92
C ASP A 161 -8.97 -0.42 -12.91
N VAL A 162 -10.06 -1.18 -12.92
CA VAL A 162 -9.98 -2.65 -12.87
C VAL A 162 -9.47 -3.22 -14.19
N GLU A 163 -9.85 -2.62 -15.33
CA GLU A 163 -9.28 -2.97 -16.64
C GLU A 163 -7.78 -2.65 -16.74
N ARG A 164 -7.33 -1.52 -16.18
CA ARG A 164 -5.90 -1.17 -16.09
C ARG A 164 -5.14 -2.15 -15.21
N ALA A 165 -5.70 -2.53 -14.07
CA ALA A 165 -5.10 -3.53 -13.18
C ALA A 165 -4.90 -4.85 -13.92
N ARG A 166 -5.92 -5.31 -14.65
CA ARG A 166 -5.86 -6.52 -15.47
C ARG A 166 -4.78 -6.44 -16.54
N ARG A 167 -4.75 -5.36 -17.33
CA ARG A 167 -3.71 -5.15 -18.36
C ARG A 167 -2.31 -5.22 -17.78
N ARG A 168 -2.05 -4.58 -16.65
CA ARG A 168 -0.74 -4.61 -15.98
C ARG A 168 -0.31 -6.02 -15.58
N VAL A 169 -1.24 -6.85 -15.10
CA VAL A 169 -0.90 -8.22 -14.73
C VAL A 169 -0.73 -9.13 -15.96
N ASP A 170 -1.51 -8.91 -17.02
CA ASP A 170 -1.33 -9.63 -18.28
C ASP A 170 0.03 -9.29 -18.95
N GLU A 171 0.43 -8.02 -18.94
CA GLU A 171 1.76 -7.58 -19.36
C GLU A 171 2.87 -8.23 -18.53
N LEU A 172 2.69 -8.32 -17.20
CA LEU A 172 3.64 -8.98 -16.31
C LEU A 172 3.80 -10.48 -16.65
N ARG A 173 2.70 -11.18 -16.94
CA ARG A 173 2.72 -12.59 -17.36
C ARG A 173 3.41 -12.82 -18.69
N GLU A 174 3.29 -11.88 -19.62
CA GLU A 174 4.03 -11.94 -20.90
C GLU A 174 5.53 -11.74 -20.66
N LEU A 175 5.91 -10.71 -19.90
CA LEU A 175 7.30 -10.41 -19.57
C LEU A 175 7.99 -11.53 -18.80
N GLN A 176 7.25 -12.21 -17.92
CA GLN A 176 7.75 -13.36 -17.17
C GLN A 176 8.31 -14.44 -18.12
N ARG A 177 7.57 -14.77 -19.19
CA ARG A 177 7.98 -15.82 -20.14
C ARG A 177 9.30 -15.50 -20.86
N SER A 178 9.64 -14.22 -21.01
CA SER A 178 10.84 -13.78 -21.73
C SER A 178 12.02 -13.40 -20.84
N VAL A 179 11.80 -13.00 -19.58
CA VAL A 179 12.84 -12.40 -18.73
C VAL A 179 13.29 -13.32 -17.59
N GLU A 180 12.41 -14.19 -17.10
CA GLU A 180 12.64 -14.92 -15.85
C GLU A 180 13.80 -15.92 -15.92
N GLY A 181 13.90 -16.68 -17.02
CA GLY A 181 14.94 -17.70 -17.19
C GLY A 181 16.35 -17.10 -17.22
N ASP A 182 16.53 -16.01 -17.97
CA ASP A 182 17.80 -15.29 -18.06
C ASP A 182 18.15 -14.64 -16.71
N TRP A 183 17.18 -14.00 -16.07
CA TRP A 183 17.42 -13.33 -14.78
C TRP A 183 17.77 -14.30 -13.64
N LEU A 184 17.09 -15.44 -13.52
CA LEU A 184 17.39 -16.44 -12.49
C LEU A 184 18.77 -17.06 -12.69
N SER A 185 19.23 -17.16 -13.94
CA SER A 185 20.56 -17.70 -14.26
C SER A 185 21.69 -16.76 -13.85
N ASP A 186 21.43 -15.45 -13.84
CA ASP A 186 22.37 -14.40 -13.46
C ASP A 186 22.34 -14.03 -11.96
N ALA A 187 21.40 -14.59 -11.19
CA ALA A 187 21.22 -14.26 -9.78
C ALA A 187 22.32 -14.88 -8.88
N GLU A 188 22.88 -14.09 -7.97
CA GLU A 188 23.87 -14.58 -6.97
C GLU A 188 23.30 -15.68 -6.05
N ARG A 189 21.98 -15.63 -5.80
CA ARG A 189 21.23 -16.58 -4.97
C ARG A 189 19.94 -17.00 -5.68
N PRO A 190 20.02 -17.93 -6.64
CA PRO A 190 18.89 -18.26 -7.52
C PRO A 190 17.70 -18.85 -6.74
N GLU A 191 17.94 -19.66 -5.72
CA GLU A 191 16.88 -20.28 -4.91
C GLU A 191 16.06 -19.25 -4.11
N GLN A 192 16.74 -18.33 -3.42
CA GLN A 192 16.06 -17.26 -2.66
C GLN A 192 15.30 -16.32 -3.60
N SER A 193 15.92 -16.00 -4.74
CA SER A 193 15.33 -15.16 -5.79
C SER A 193 14.08 -15.80 -6.40
N ALA A 194 14.11 -17.11 -6.64
CA ALA A 194 12.98 -17.86 -7.12
C ALA A 194 11.82 -17.91 -6.10
N LEU A 195 12.11 -18.03 -4.81
CA LEU A 195 11.09 -17.99 -3.76
C LEU A 195 10.42 -16.61 -3.66
N GLU A 196 11.18 -15.52 -3.77
CA GLU A 196 10.62 -14.16 -3.80
C GLU A 196 9.71 -13.98 -5.01
N LEU A 197 10.16 -14.38 -6.19
CA LEU A 197 9.35 -14.33 -7.42
C LEU A 197 8.08 -15.16 -7.30
N LEU A 198 8.17 -16.38 -6.78
CA LEU A 198 7.01 -17.26 -6.57
C LEU A 198 5.96 -16.59 -5.68
N ALA A 199 6.38 -15.98 -4.57
CA ALA A 199 5.48 -15.23 -3.69
C ALA A 199 4.82 -14.05 -4.43
N LEU A 200 5.59 -13.29 -5.19
CA LEU A 200 5.08 -12.17 -5.98
C LEU A 200 4.07 -12.61 -7.06
N TYR A 201 4.28 -13.76 -7.70
CA TYR A 201 3.34 -14.29 -8.68
C TYR A 201 2.05 -14.78 -8.05
N HIS A 202 2.11 -15.39 -6.85
CA HIS A 202 0.89 -15.73 -6.11
C HIS A 202 0.10 -14.47 -5.74
N CYS A 203 0.77 -13.39 -5.34
CA CYS A 203 0.13 -12.09 -5.12
C CYS A 203 -0.48 -11.52 -6.42
N ALA A 204 0.22 -11.63 -7.55
CA ALA A 204 -0.30 -11.22 -8.86
C ALA A 204 -1.57 -12.01 -9.22
N GLN A 205 -1.54 -13.33 -9.04
CA GLN A 205 -2.67 -14.21 -9.32
C GLN A 205 -3.88 -13.90 -8.43
N ALA A 206 -3.65 -13.68 -7.13
CA ALA A 206 -4.71 -13.26 -6.21
C ALA A 206 -5.31 -11.93 -6.64
N THR A 207 -4.48 -10.96 -7.06
CA THR A 207 -4.94 -9.66 -7.57
C THR A 207 -5.85 -9.81 -8.78
N ILE A 208 -5.55 -10.74 -9.70
CA ILE A 208 -6.41 -11.03 -10.86
C ILE A 208 -7.74 -11.61 -10.43
N VAL A 209 -7.74 -12.60 -9.54
CA VAL A 209 -8.98 -13.22 -9.04
C VAL A 209 -9.87 -12.17 -8.39
N ILE A 210 -9.29 -11.25 -7.60
CA ILE A 210 -10.02 -10.13 -6.99
C ILE A 210 -10.53 -9.17 -8.07
N ALA A 211 -9.70 -8.82 -9.06
CA ALA A 211 -10.10 -7.93 -10.16
C ALA A 211 -11.27 -8.49 -10.97
N ASP A 212 -11.20 -9.77 -11.33
CA ASP A 212 -12.26 -10.47 -12.06
C ASP A 212 -13.53 -10.57 -11.21
N TYR A 213 -13.43 -10.93 -9.92
CA TYR A 213 -14.57 -10.92 -9.01
C TYR A 213 -15.24 -9.54 -8.91
N VAL A 214 -14.46 -8.46 -8.85
CA VAL A 214 -14.98 -7.09 -8.82
C VAL A 214 -15.68 -6.71 -10.13
N LEU A 215 -15.12 -7.09 -11.29
CA LEU A 215 -15.73 -6.83 -12.60
C LEU A 215 -17.03 -7.61 -12.78
N ASP A 216 -17.04 -8.89 -12.41
CA ASP A 216 -18.18 -9.78 -12.54
C ASP A 216 -19.28 -9.41 -11.52
N GLY A 217 -18.89 -9.01 -10.30
CA GLY A 217 -19.81 -8.52 -9.28
C GLY A 217 -20.49 -7.20 -9.67
N ALA A 218 -19.78 -6.29 -10.34
CA ALA A 218 -20.35 -5.05 -10.87
C ALA A 218 -21.42 -5.31 -11.97
N PHE A 219 -21.45 -6.50 -12.56
CA PHE A 219 -22.47 -6.88 -13.54
C PHE A 219 -23.82 -7.25 -12.89
N ILE A 220 -23.84 -7.58 -11.59
CA ILE A 220 -25.06 -8.01 -10.89
C ILE A 220 -25.94 -6.80 -10.49
N ASP A 221 -25.34 -5.64 -10.19
CA ASP A 221 -26.05 -4.39 -9.87
C ASP A 221 -26.48 -3.56 -11.11
N GLY A 222 -26.28 -4.11 -12.31
CA GLY A 222 -26.64 -3.49 -13.59
C GLY A 222 -28.03 -3.84 -14.13
N ARG A 223 -28.96 -4.31 -13.28
CA ARG A 223 -30.36 -4.58 -13.63
C ARG A 223 -31.34 -3.88 -12.70
#